data_AF-A0A965VL76-F1
#
_entry.id   AF-A0A965VL76-F1
#
_cell.length_a   1.000
_cell.length_b   1.000
_cell.length_c   1.000
_cell.angle_alpha   90.00
_cell.angle_beta   90.00
_cell.angle_gamma   90.00
#
_symmetry.space_group_name_H-M   'P 1'
#
loop_
_entity.id
_entity.type
_entity.pdbx_description
1 polymer ?
#
loop_
_entity_poly.entity_id
_entity_poly.type
_entity_poly.pdbx_seq_one_letter_code
_entity_poly.pdbx_strand_id
1 'polypeptide(L)'
;MIFRSLPIMKSYWLLFAILICSLSACLKKDKTLPLLSNAGALDSVVIGEQYQEVIFYDFETKSIVATAKVDDWDLSFESNDSGTHIFLNGGKTLNGGNGVWAYNTHQTQFSAVKSVVGIKDADYLFDAPCGLPDSTAFGTWHTGSLQNGNLQSKNDLSPRIRIKIVFM
;
A
#
# COMPACT_ATOMS: atom_id res chain seq x y z
N MET A 1 -59.21 -2.68 -36.68
CA MET A 1 -57.93 -2.25 -36.08
C MET A 1 -57.16 -3.52 -35.71
N ILE A 2 -56.24 -3.97 -36.56
CA ILE A 2 -55.51 -5.23 -36.36
C ILE A 2 -54.26 -4.92 -35.53
N PHE A 3 -54.31 -5.22 -34.23
CA PHE A 3 -53.09 -5.27 -33.41
C PHE A 3 -52.36 -6.57 -33.73
N ARG A 4 -51.31 -6.49 -34.55
CA ARG A 4 -50.36 -7.60 -34.72
C ARG A 4 -49.57 -7.74 -33.42
N SER A 5 -49.84 -8.79 -32.65
CA SER A 5 -48.99 -9.21 -31.54
C SER A 5 -47.63 -9.66 -32.10
N LEU A 6 -46.60 -8.86 -31.86
CA LEU A 6 -45.21 -9.27 -32.11
C LEU A 6 -44.87 -10.45 -31.18
N PRO A 7 -44.23 -11.52 -31.67
CA PRO A 7 -43.96 -12.71 -30.87
C PRO A 7 -42.92 -12.40 -29.79
N ILE A 8 -43.36 -12.37 -28.54
CA ILE A 8 -42.58 -12.10 -27.32
C ILE A 8 -41.30 -12.97 -27.24
N MET A 9 -41.33 -14.18 -27.80
CA MET A 9 -40.18 -15.09 -27.85
C MET A 9 -39.02 -14.59 -28.72
N LYS A 10 -39.27 -13.81 -29.79
CA LYS A 10 -38.19 -13.28 -30.65
C LYS A 10 -37.42 -12.13 -29.98
N SER A 11 -38.02 -11.46 -29.01
CA SER A 11 -37.42 -10.33 -28.29
C SER A 11 -36.30 -10.77 -27.34
N TYR A 12 -36.47 -11.91 -26.66
CA TYR A 12 -35.45 -12.46 -25.76
C TYR A 12 -34.21 -12.96 -26.49
N TRP A 13 -34.37 -13.56 -27.67
CA TRP A 13 -33.24 -13.94 -28.52
C TRP A 13 -32.44 -12.73 -29.00
N LEU A 14 -33.12 -11.61 -29.28
CA LEU A 14 -32.46 -10.36 -29.65
C LEU A 14 -31.65 -9.79 -28.47
N LEU A 15 -32.23 -9.78 -27.27
CA LEU A 15 -31.56 -9.32 -26.05
C LEU A 15 -30.37 -10.21 -25.67
N PHE A 16 -30.50 -11.52 -25.82
CA PHE A 16 -29.41 -12.47 -25.58
C PHE A 16 -28.26 -12.31 -26.58
N ALA A 17 -28.57 -12.08 -27.86
CA ALA A 17 -27.55 -11.79 -28.87
C ALA A 17 -26.82 -10.46 -28.60
N ILE A 18 -27.54 -9.43 -28.16
CA ILE A 18 -26.94 -8.14 -27.77
C ILE A 18 -26.02 -8.32 -26.55
N LEU A 19 -26.41 -9.13 -25.57
CA LEU A 19 -25.59 -9.43 -24.39
C LEU A 19 -24.31 -10.21 -24.74
N ILE A 20 -24.36 -11.16 -25.66
CA ILE A 20 -23.16 -11.89 -26.12
C ILE A 20 -22.22 -10.97 -26.88
N CYS A 21 -22.76 -10.08 -27.73
CA CYS A 21 -21.96 -9.11 -28.47
C CYS A 21 -21.36 -8.01 -27.59
N SER A 22 -21.95 -7.69 -26.42
CA SER A 22 -21.37 -6.71 -25.49
C SER A 22 -20.26 -7.28 -24.61
N LEU A 23 -20.15 -8.61 -24.50
CA LEU A 23 -19.09 -9.30 -23.75
C LEU A 23 -17.80 -9.52 -24.55
N SER A 24 -17.80 -9.27 -25.87
CA SER A 24 -16.60 -9.33 -26.71
C SER A 24 -15.79 -8.02 -26.68
N ALA A 25 -15.53 -7.51 -25.48
CA ALA A 25 -14.57 -6.42 -25.30
C ALA A 25 -13.19 -6.92 -25.72
N CYS A 26 -12.82 -6.65 -26.98
CA CYS A 26 -11.48 -6.86 -27.50
C CYS A 26 -10.55 -5.91 -26.72
N LEU A 27 -9.83 -6.45 -25.73
CA LEU A 27 -8.78 -5.69 -25.07
C LEU A 27 -7.77 -5.28 -26.14
N LYS A 28 -7.66 -3.97 -26.35
CA LYS A 28 -6.69 -3.39 -27.28
C LYS A 28 -5.31 -3.83 -26.81
N LYS A 29 -4.58 -4.54 -27.68
CA LYS A 29 -3.20 -4.94 -27.39
C LYS A 29 -2.40 -3.70 -27.02
N ASP A 30 -1.70 -3.75 -25.89
CA ASP A 30 -0.85 -2.65 -25.46
C ASP A 30 0.14 -2.32 -26.56
N LYS A 31 0.16 -1.04 -26.94
CA LYS A 31 1.15 -0.55 -27.88
C LYS A 31 2.46 -0.38 -27.12
N THR A 32 3.47 -1.14 -27.51
CA THR A 32 4.85 -0.91 -27.06
C THR A 32 5.22 0.54 -27.37
N LEU A 33 5.71 1.26 -26.36
CA LEU A 33 6.20 2.62 -26.55
C LEU A 33 7.38 2.58 -27.54
N PRO A 34 7.39 3.44 -28.58
CA PRO A 34 8.51 3.51 -29.50
C PRO A 34 9.76 3.95 -28.73
N LEU A 35 10.84 3.19 -28.91
CA LEU A 35 12.13 3.48 -28.28
C LEU A 35 12.67 4.82 -28.81
N LEU A 36 13.18 5.66 -27.91
CA LEU A 36 13.90 6.88 -28.30
C LEU A 36 15.13 6.47 -29.11
N SER A 37 15.27 7.00 -30.33
CA SER A 37 16.32 6.65 -31.30
C SER A 37 17.76 6.92 -30.82
N ASN A 38 17.92 7.65 -29.71
CA ASN A 38 19.19 8.04 -29.11
C ASN A 38 19.35 7.52 -27.67
N ALA A 39 18.49 6.59 -27.22
CA ALA A 39 18.67 5.97 -25.91
C ALA A 39 19.92 5.06 -25.95
N GLY A 40 20.70 5.03 -24.86
CA GLY A 40 21.87 4.16 -24.72
C GLY A 40 21.52 2.66 -24.75
N ALA A 41 22.36 1.83 -24.11
CA ALA A 41 22.07 0.40 -24.03
C ALA A 41 20.69 0.16 -23.38
N LEU A 42 19.85 -0.61 -24.07
CA LEU A 42 18.52 -0.98 -23.59
C LEU A 42 18.63 -2.16 -22.63
N ASP A 43 17.81 -2.09 -21.58
CA ASP A 43 17.69 -3.14 -20.58
C ASP A 43 16.23 -3.32 -20.19
N SER A 44 15.85 -4.53 -19.80
CA SER A 44 14.47 -4.82 -19.42
C SER A 44 14.40 -5.79 -18.25
N VAL A 45 13.41 -5.55 -17.40
CA VAL A 45 13.11 -6.36 -16.22
C VAL A 45 11.70 -6.90 -16.35
N VAL A 46 11.53 -8.20 -16.16
CA VAL A 46 10.22 -8.86 -16.19
C VAL A 46 9.68 -8.93 -14.76
N ILE A 47 8.56 -8.26 -14.49
CA ILE A 47 7.94 -8.13 -13.15
C ILE A 47 6.74 -9.07 -12.90
N GLY A 48 6.53 -10.06 -13.79
CA GLY A 48 5.39 -10.98 -13.71
C GLY A 48 4.03 -10.30 -13.91
N GLU A 49 2.96 -11.08 -14.12
CA GLU A 49 1.62 -10.54 -14.37
C GLU A 49 0.88 -10.13 -13.09
N GLN A 50 1.34 -10.64 -11.94
CA GLN A 50 0.63 -10.50 -10.67
C GLN A 50 1.11 -9.32 -9.82
N TYR A 51 2.21 -8.65 -10.22
CA TYR A 51 2.78 -7.49 -9.51
C TYR A 51 2.98 -7.72 -8.00
N GLN A 52 3.30 -8.96 -7.62
CA GLN A 52 3.48 -9.34 -6.22
C GLN A 52 4.83 -8.91 -5.66
N GLU A 53 5.74 -8.45 -6.51
CA GLU A 53 7.13 -8.20 -6.18
C GLU A 53 7.57 -6.78 -6.53
N VAL A 54 8.43 -6.23 -5.68
CA VAL A 54 9.20 -5.01 -5.91
C VAL A 54 10.62 -5.42 -6.27
N ILE A 55 11.10 -4.93 -7.43
CA ILE A 55 12.44 -5.23 -7.93
C ILE A 55 13.34 -4.00 -7.76
N PHE A 56 14.48 -4.19 -7.11
CA PHE A 56 15.52 -3.18 -6.97
C PHE A 56 16.58 -3.42 -8.06
N TYR A 57 16.68 -2.47 -8.99
CA TYR A 57 17.55 -2.55 -10.16
C TYR A 57 18.72 -1.58 -10.04
N ASP A 58 19.93 -2.07 -10.24
CA ASP A 58 21.14 -1.26 -10.31
C ASP A 58 21.47 -0.93 -11.78
N PHE A 59 21.50 0.36 -12.10
CA PHE A 59 21.81 0.87 -13.44
C PHE A 59 23.30 0.82 -13.79
N GLU A 60 24.20 0.82 -12.81
CA GLU A 60 25.64 0.75 -13.04
C GLU A 60 26.05 -0.68 -13.43
N THR A 61 25.64 -1.66 -12.64
CA THR A 61 25.94 -3.08 -12.89
C THR A 61 24.97 -3.75 -13.85
N LYS A 62 23.84 -3.10 -14.16
CA LYS A 62 22.75 -3.63 -15.01
C LYS A 62 22.24 -4.96 -14.48
N SER A 63 21.87 -4.97 -13.21
CA SER A 63 21.41 -6.19 -12.54
C SER A 63 20.37 -5.91 -11.48
N ILE A 64 19.50 -6.89 -11.28
CA ILE A 64 18.64 -6.95 -10.11
C ILE A 64 19.52 -7.19 -8.88
N VAL A 65 19.48 -6.28 -7.91
CA VAL A 65 20.24 -6.39 -6.65
C VAL A 65 19.40 -6.91 -5.50
N ALA A 66 18.08 -6.77 -5.58
CA ALA A 66 17.14 -7.36 -4.63
C ALA A 66 15.74 -7.49 -5.24
N THR A 67 14.96 -8.43 -4.70
CA THR A 67 13.52 -8.58 -4.92
C THR A 67 12.84 -8.76 -3.58
N ALA A 68 11.71 -8.10 -3.36
CA ALA A 68 10.90 -8.22 -2.16
C ALA A 68 9.43 -8.37 -2.53
N LYS A 69 8.58 -8.89 -1.64
CA LYS A 69 7.13 -8.87 -1.89
C LYS A 69 6.58 -7.46 -1.69
N VAL A 70 5.54 -7.10 -2.43
CA VAL A 70 4.88 -5.79 -2.35
C VAL A 70 4.25 -5.52 -0.98
N ASP A 71 3.91 -6.59 -0.24
CA ASP A 71 3.36 -6.53 1.11
C ASP A 71 4.41 -6.79 2.20
N ASP A 72 5.69 -6.92 1.86
CA ASP A 72 6.76 -7.14 2.82
C ASP A 72 7.39 -5.81 3.29
N TRP A 73 6.60 -5.05 4.03
CA TRP A 73 7.01 -3.82 4.70
C TRP A 73 6.24 -3.70 6.02
N ASP A 74 6.83 -3.00 6.99
CA ASP A 74 6.21 -2.84 8.32
C ASP A 74 5.72 -1.41 8.57
N LEU A 75 6.52 -0.43 8.15
CA LEU A 75 6.23 1.00 8.24
C LEU A 75 6.39 1.69 6.90
N SER A 76 5.55 2.70 6.67
CA SER A 76 5.72 3.67 5.59
C SER A 76 5.65 5.09 6.14
N PHE A 77 6.45 5.98 5.56
CA PHE A 77 6.47 7.40 5.89
C PHE A 77 5.89 8.17 4.71
N GLU A 78 4.98 9.10 5.01
CA GLU A 78 4.47 10.01 4.00
C GLU A 78 5.62 10.84 3.39
N SER A 79 5.69 10.89 2.06
CA SER A 79 6.77 11.55 1.32
C SER A 79 6.42 12.95 0.82
N ASN A 80 5.23 13.46 1.17
CA ASN A 80 4.83 14.82 0.84
C ASN A 80 5.67 15.85 1.64
N ASP A 81 5.96 17.01 1.05
CA ASP A 81 6.68 18.12 1.69
C ASP A 81 6.01 18.59 2.99
N SER A 82 4.69 18.43 3.10
CA SER A 82 3.89 18.70 4.31
C SER A 82 3.44 17.43 5.05
N GLY A 83 3.94 16.26 4.64
CA GLY A 83 3.53 14.97 5.13
C GLY A 83 4.14 14.63 6.48
N THR A 84 3.31 14.14 7.40
CA THR A 84 3.77 13.70 8.74
C THR A 84 3.22 12.35 9.15
N HIS A 85 2.44 11.69 8.30
CA HIS A 85 1.79 10.46 8.67
C HIS A 85 2.78 9.28 8.60
N ILE A 86 2.62 8.37 9.55
CA ILE A 86 3.33 7.09 9.60
C ILE A 86 2.26 6.03 9.48
N PHE A 87 2.45 5.11 8.54
CA PHE A 87 1.52 4.03 8.25
C PHE A 87 2.09 2.69 8.67
N LEU A 88 1.23 1.79 9.15
CA LEU A 88 1.51 0.40 9.45
C LEU A 88 0.96 -0.50 8.34
N ASN A 89 1.68 -1.57 8.05
CA ASN A 89 1.14 -2.62 7.19
C ASN A 89 0.21 -3.56 7.98
N GLY A 90 -1.05 -3.17 8.15
CA GLY A 90 -2.08 -4.01 8.78
C GLY A 90 -2.42 -5.28 7.98
N GLY A 91 -2.02 -5.36 6.70
CA GLY A 91 -2.26 -6.52 5.84
C GLY A 91 -1.15 -7.56 5.84
N LYS A 92 0.03 -7.27 6.42
CA LYS A 92 1.17 -8.20 6.45
C LYS A 92 0.80 -9.46 7.20
N THR A 93 1.01 -10.63 6.58
CA THR A 93 0.82 -11.92 7.27
C THR A 93 2.14 -12.33 7.92
N LEU A 94 2.15 -12.47 9.25
CA LEU A 94 3.29 -12.96 10.02
C LEU A 94 2.89 -14.23 10.75
N ASN A 95 3.49 -15.38 10.41
CA ASN A 95 3.29 -16.67 11.11
C ASN A 95 1.80 -17.08 11.32
N GLY A 96 0.90 -16.72 10.41
CA GLY A 96 -0.54 -17.00 10.53
C GLY A 96 -1.33 -15.98 11.36
N GLY A 97 -0.67 -14.96 11.92
CA GLY A 97 -1.27 -13.74 12.47
C GLY A 97 -1.33 -12.62 11.42
N ASN A 98 -2.27 -11.68 11.63
CA ASN A 98 -2.53 -10.58 10.70
C ASN A 98 -2.00 -9.24 11.25
N GLY A 99 -1.14 -8.59 10.48
CA GLY A 99 -0.83 -7.17 10.55
C GLY A 99 0.32 -6.78 11.47
N VAL A 100 0.93 -5.63 11.16
CA VAL A 100 1.84 -4.92 12.06
C VAL A 100 1.03 -4.03 12.98
N TRP A 101 1.25 -4.16 14.29
CA TRP A 101 0.52 -3.43 15.31
C TRP A 101 1.46 -2.52 16.11
N ALA A 102 0.91 -1.46 16.68
CA ALA A 102 1.65 -0.53 17.52
C ALA A 102 1.05 -0.43 18.91
N TYR A 103 1.91 -0.29 19.92
CA TYR A 103 1.50 -0.01 21.30
C TYR A 103 2.39 1.09 21.87
N ASN A 104 1.77 2.13 22.44
CA ASN A 104 2.51 3.20 23.10
C ASN A 104 2.87 2.78 24.54
N THR A 105 4.13 2.40 24.74
CA THR A 105 4.64 1.98 26.06
C THR A 105 4.73 3.11 27.09
N HIS A 106 4.62 4.38 26.65
CA HIS A 106 4.90 5.59 27.43
C HIS A 106 6.31 5.64 28.04
N GLN A 107 7.22 4.76 27.61
CA GLN A 107 8.62 4.77 28.04
C GLN A 107 9.47 5.61 27.09
N THR A 108 10.27 6.51 27.65
CA THR A 108 11.25 7.29 26.87
C THR A 108 12.62 6.59 26.79
N GLN A 109 12.87 5.62 27.68
CA GLN A 109 14.11 4.85 27.73
C GLN A 109 13.89 3.46 27.13
N PHE A 110 14.59 3.13 26.03
CA PHE A 110 14.45 1.82 25.37
C PHE A 110 14.76 0.64 26.29
N SER A 111 15.69 0.81 27.23
CA SER A 111 16.07 -0.21 28.21
C SER A 111 14.97 -0.52 29.24
N ALA A 112 13.98 0.36 29.39
CA ALA A 112 12.81 0.12 30.23
C ALA A 112 11.80 -0.81 29.55
N VAL A 113 11.79 -0.89 28.21
CA VAL A 113 10.90 -1.78 27.45
C VAL A 113 11.57 -3.14 27.29
N LYS A 114 11.37 -4.05 28.25
CA LYS A 114 12.05 -5.36 28.27
C LYS A 114 11.21 -6.53 27.75
N SER A 115 9.88 -6.40 27.72
CA SER A 115 8.97 -7.46 27.31
C SER A 115 7.60 -6.89 26.92
N VAL A 116 6.84 -7.67 26.16
CA VAL A 116 5.41 -7.44 25.87
C VAL A 116 4.47 -8.03 26.92
N VAL A 117 5.02 -8.73 27.93
CA VAL A 117 4.24 -9.35 29.00
C VAL A 117 3.41 -8.30 29.73
N GLY A 118 2.09 -8.44 29.67
CA GLY A 118 1.13 -7.55 30.34
C GLY A 118 0.42 -6.56 29.42
N ILE A 119 0.82 -6.44 28.14
CA ILE A 119 0.05 -5.69 27.13
C ILE A 119 -1.11 -6.60 26.67
N LYS A 120 -2.34 -6.09 26.71
CA LYS A 120 -3.50 -6.85 26.23
C LYS A 120 -3.66 -6.63 24.73
N ASP A 121 -4.19 -7.62 24.02
CA ASP A 121 -4.45 -7.51 22.59
C ASP A 121 -5.31 -6.28 22.24
N ALA A 122 -6.28 -5.95 23.11
CA ALA A 122 -7.15 -4.78 22.96
C ALA A 122 -6.43 -3.43 23.10
N ASP A 123 -5.20 -3.41 23.60
CA ASP A 123 -4.43 -2.18 23.79
C ASP A 123 -3.58 -1.85 22.55
N TYR A 124 -3.41 -2.80 21.62
CA TYR A 124 -2.72 -2.56 20.36
C TYR A 124 -3.56 -1.72 19.40
N LEU A 125 -2.88 -0.86 18.67
CA LEU A 125 -3.44 0.01 17.64
C LEU A 125 -2.97 -0.45 16.25
N PHE A 126 -3.84 -0.24 15.26
CA PHE A 126 -3.60 -0.52 13.86
C PHE A 126 -4.23 0.57 13.01
N ASP A 127 -3.75 0.72 11.78
CA ASP A 127 -4.31 1.69 10.83
C ASP A 127 -5.67 1.21 10.30
N ALA A 128 -6.56 2.15 10.00
CA ALA A 128 -7.77 1.80 9.26
C ALA A 128 -7.41 1.24 7.86
N PRO A 129 -8.10 0.21 7.37
CA PRO A 129 -7.75 -0.48 6.12
C PRO A 129 -8.07 0.33 4.85
N CYS A 130 -8.35 1.63 4.97
CA CYS A 130 -8.63 2.53 3.87
C CYS A 130 -7.40 3.25 3.34
N GLY A 131 -6.26 3.21 4.04
CA GLY A 131 -5.03 3.91 3.65
C GLY A 131 -5.15 5.44 3.75
N LEU A 132 -6.15 5.95 4.47
CA LEU A 132 -6.32 7.37 4.70
C LEU A 132 -5.53 7.83 5.94
N PRO A 133 -4.97 9.05 5.93
CA PRO A 133 -4.16 9.57 7.03
C PRO A 133 -4.96 9.89 8.30
N ASP A 134 -6.29 9.93 8.21
CA ASP A 134 -7.19 10.32 9.31
C ASP A 134 -7.27 9.30 10.44
N SER A 135 -6.80 8.06 10.21
CA SER A 135 -6.99 6.92 11.11
C SER A 135 -5.74 6.03 11.15
N THR A 136 -4.59 6.63 11.47
CA THR A 136 -3.33 5.88 11.68
C THR A 136 -3.14 5.52 13.15
N ALA A 137 -2.47 4.40 13.44
CA ALA A 137 -2.14 3.96 14.79
C ALA A 137 -1.23 4.95 15.53
N PHE A 138 -0.44 5.73 14.80
CA PHE A 138 0.44 6.76 15.37
C PHE A 138 -0.28 8.09 15.63
N GLY A 139 -1.40 8.35 14.92
CA GLY A 139 -2.13 9.61 14.99
C GLY A 139 -1.23 10.85 14.84
N THR A 140 -1.57 11.92 15.54
CA THR A 140 -0.72 13.12 15.63
C THR A 140 0.40 12.91 16.66
N TRP A 141 1.54 12.40 16.20
CA TRP A 141 2.71 12.11 17.04
C TRP A 141 3.66 13.30 17.26
N HIS A 142 3.43 14.41 16.57
CA HIS A 142 4.30 15.60 16.60
C HIS A 142 3.59 16.88 17.07
N THR A 143 4.39 17.89 17.37
CA THR A 143 4.02 19.28 17.57
C THR A 143 4.97 20.18 16.78
N GLY A 144 4.53 21.40 16.46
CA GLY A 144 5.32 22.36 15.69
C GLY A 144 4.90 22.40 14.22
N SER A 145 5.81 22.87 13.35
CA SER A 145 5.53 23.03 11.92
C SER A 145 6.68 22.48 11.08
N LEU A 146 6.33 21.63 10.10
CA LEU A 146 7.25 21.14 9.07
C LEU A 146 7.91 22.27 8.29
N GLN A 147 7.16 23.33 7.98
CA GLN A 147 7.64 24.43 7.13
C GLN A 147 8.85 25.16 7.73
N ASN A 148 9.02 25.09 9.05
CA ASN A 148 10.13 25.71 9.76
C ASN A 148 11.22 24.69 10.19
N GLY A 149 11.13 23.43 9.75
CA GLY A 149 12.03 22.35 10.18
C GLY A 149 11.96 22.00 11.67
N ASN A 150 10.92 22.48 12.37
CA ASN A 150 10.78 22.41 13.83
C ASN A 150 9.69 21.41 14.22
N LEU A 151 9.76 20.19 13.69
CA LEU A 151 8.95 19.10 14.21
C LEU A 151 9.56 18.55 15.49
N GLN A 152 8.75 18.47 16.53
CA GLN A 152 9.11 17.84 17.80
C GLN A 152 8.12 16.72 18.10
N SER A 153 8.60 15.61 18.66
CA SER A 153 7.69 14.58 19.14
C SER A 153 6.87 15.14 20.31
N LYS A 154 5.56 14.94 20.29
CA LYS A 154 4.63 15.48 21.30
C LYS A 154 4.94 15.04 22.75
N ASN A 155 5.71 13.95 22.91
CA ASN A 155 6.00 13.33 24.20
C ASN A 155 7.50 13.24 24.55
N ASP A 156 8.41 13.85 23.78
CA ASP A 156 9.85 13.86 24.08
C ASP A 156 10.41 15.29 23.97
N LEU A 157 11.02 15.80 25.04
CA LEU A 157 11.81 17.06 25.05
C LEU A 157 13.13 16.92 24.27
N SER A 158 13.22 15.95 23.36
CA SER A 158 14.39 15.60 22.57
C SER A 158 13.95 15.34 21.11
N PRO A 159 14.68 15.85 20.10
CA PRO A 159 14.30 15.82 18.68
C PRO A 159 14.43 14.43 18.02
N ARG A 160 14.34 13.33 18.77
CA ARG A 160 14.49 11.97 18.24
C ARG A 160 13.19 11.20 18.42
N ILE A 161 12.50 10.97 17.31
CA ILE A 161 11.41 9.99 17.25
C ILE A 161 12.03 8.62 17.55
N ARG A 162 11.58 7.99 18.64
CA ARG A 162 12.10 6.72 19.13
C ARG A 162 10.97 5.70 19.19
N ILE A 163 10.76 4.99 18.10
CA ILE A 163 9.73 3.94 17.98
C ILE A 163 10.40 2.59 18.22
N LYS A 164 9.93 1.85 19.23
CA LYS A 164 10.23 0.42 19.37
C LYS A 164 9.05 -0.36 18.81
N ILE A 165 9.22 -0.91 17.61
CA ILE A 165 8.27 -1.86 17.04
C ILE A 165 8.56 -3.21 17.71
N VAL A 166 7.55 -3.82 18.31
CA VAL A 166 7.69 -5.19 18.81
C VAL A 166 7.05 -6.13 17.80
N PHE A 167 7.86 -7.06 17.30
CA PHE A 167 7.41 -8.15 16.44
C PHE A 167 7.07 -9.36 17.32
N MET A 168 5.92 -9.99 17.09
CA MET A 168 5.55 -11.29 17.65
C MET A 168 5.64 -12.38 16.57
#